data_AF-A0A536HLD7-F1
#
_entry.id   AF-A0A536HLD7-F1
#
_cell.length_a   1.000
_cell.length_b   1.000
_cell.length_c   1.000
_cell.angle_alpha   90.00
_cell.angle_beta   90.00
_cell.angle_gamma   90.00
#
_symmetry.space_group_name_H-M   'P 1'
#
loop_
_entity.id
_entity.type
_entity.pdbx_description
1 polymer ?
#
loop_
_entity_poly.entity_id
_entity_poly.type
_entity_poly.pdbx_seq_one_letter_code
_entity_poly.pdbx_strand_id
1 'polypeptide(L)'
;MGEPQDRSPSDRDRPAVRGKGRLYAGWATDHRFCERPDELRPVAAVRSGERYDHSGSPTGNLDVVSDEIRMLPDRYHGAIEHWRQHNFPDYPRLAEVWTKFFPKDEAFCLCAKVAGDIPAEIEIGDDIGKPKALEPKELAPEAAQHLLSQIRAQASTEFGSIQQHQMTLFRAQEPQDQAWALRVMAEELRHGYQMVHLLTSSDWSPVTETKPEDMVEEILSMQTGSHVLAAFNLEFDSFLDNVVFAAFIDRVGKYQLTMQKISAYKPYASSMPPMLREEAFHLAAGVIPLRRWVEHAARGDGYIDMPAIQKAVHKWFGRGLEMFGDERGGQTNVKFGLKDLNNRDAQDQYIQECTKMLDDLNVRYVRARFPDRTRDEADAIFARVAAGETVDGLTRADLLRLPDRRFFRRRGEFAFQTVGTHGETFTDVEKYITHVLTSLPEAYRASIDVKHWADLQRAVVAGTTPLKEAMASMPRLARQAGGCPCGKSVRWVID
;
A
#
# COMPACT_ATOMS: atom_id res chain seq x y z
N MET A 1 23.80 42.52 -29.05
CA MET A 1 23.73 43.98 -29.25
C MET A 1 22.32 44.25 -29.72
N GLY A 2 21.40 44.88 -29.01
CA GLY A 2 21.42 45.91 -27.97
C GLY A 2 20.23 46.84 -28.31
N GLU A 3 19.36 47.12 -27.34
CA GLU A 3 18.06 47.82 -27.46
C GLU A 3 18.06 49.17 -28.23
N PRO A 4 16.86 49.75 -28.46
CA PRO A 4 16.49 50.85 -27.55
C PRO A 4 15.01 50.91 -27.10
N GLN A 5 14.88 51.27 -25.82
CA GLN A 5 13.87 52.11 -25.11
C GLN A 5 13.24 53.23 -25.97
N ASP A 6 12.11 53.90 -25.70
CA ASP A 6 11.02 53.91 -24.72
C ASP A 6 10.11 55.10 -25.16
N ARG A 7 8.80 55.06 -24.87
CA ARG A 7 7.91 56.21 -24.50
C ARG A 7 6.42 55.92 -24.74
N SER A 8 5.72 55.83 -23.61
CA SER A 8 4.27 55.96 -23.37
C SER A 8 3.65 57.30 -23.83
N PRO A 9 2.29 57.38 -23.86
CA PRO A 9 1.64 58.31 -22.92
C PRO A 9 0.33 57.82 -22.26
N SER A 10 0.26 58.11 -20.96
CA SER A 10 -0.84 58.64 -20.12
C SER A 10 -2.20 57.94 -19.96
N ASP A 11 -2.49 57.71 -18.68
CA ASP A 11 -3.78 57.49 -18.00
C ASP A 11 -4.97 58.33 -18.51
N ARG A 12 -6.15 57.72 -18.58
CA ARG A 12 -7.28 57.94 -17.64
C ARG A 12 -8.51 57.10 -18.04
N ASP A 13 -9.32 56.80 -17.02
CA ASP A 13 -10.68 56.23 -17.05
C ASP A 13 -10.84 54.70 -16.99
N ARG A 14 -10.69 54.20 -15.75
CA ARG A 14 -11.43 53.02 -15.25
C ARG A 14 -12.87 53.42 -14.93
N PRO A 15 -13.81 52.48 -15.09
CA PRO A 15 -14.78 52.20 -14.03
C PRO A 15 -14.60 50.78 -13.49
N ALA A 16 -14.57 50.68 -12.16
CA ALA A 16 -14.51 49.44 -11.42
C ALA A 16 -15.86 48.71 -11.45
N VAL A 17 -15.85 47.44 -11.87
CA VAL A 17 -16.97 46.51 -11.62
C VAL A 17 -16.46 45.36 -10.77
N ARG A 18 -16.92 45.34 -9.51
CA ARG A 18 -16.75 44.24 -8.56
C ARG A 18 -17.55 43.02 -9.03
N GLY A 19 -16.89 42.03 -9.62
CA GLY A 19 -17.42 40.69 -9.84
C GLY A 19 -16.96 39.75 -8.73
N LYS A 20 -17.91 39.26 -7.92
CA LYS A 20 -17.69 38.29 -6.83
C LYS A 20 -17.17 36.97 -7.39
N GLY A 21 -15.92 36.61 -7.09
CA GLY A 21 -15.41 35.25 -7.28
C GLY A 21 -16.07 34.30 -6.28
N ARG A 22 -16.98 33.45 -6.73
CA ARG A 22 -17.39 32.25 -5.99
C ARG A 22 -16.30 31.20 -6.22
N LEU A 23 -15.43 31.05 -5.25
CA LEU A 23 -14.52 29.91 -5.15
C LEU A 23 -15.34 28.67 -4.76
N TYR A 24 -15.10 27.59 -5.49
CA TYR A 24 -15.65 26.25 -5.25
C TYR A 24 -15.32 25.78 -3.84
N ALA A 25 -16.33 25.76 -2.97
CA ALA A 25 -16.28 25.11 -1.68
C ALA A 25 -17.26 23.95 -1.69
N GLY A 26 -16.77 22.76 -1.33
CA GLY A 26 -17.59 21.65 -0.87
C GLY A 26 -17.46 20.37 -1.68
N TRP A 27 -16.48 19.54 -1.36
CA TRP A 27 -16.57 18.08 -1.42
C TRP A 27 -15.60 17.48 -0.39
N ALA A 28 -16.10 17.27 0.82
CA ALA A 28 -15.58 16.30 1.78
C ALA A 28 -16.81 15.60 2.35
N THR A 29 -16.71 14.27 2.49
CA THR A 29 -17.69 13.34 3.06
C THR A 29 -19.05 13.27 2.36
N ASP A 30 -19.17 12.40 1.37
CA ASP A 30 -20.43 11.68 1.16
C ASP A 30 -20.13 10.17 1.16
N HIS A 31 -20.13 9.62 2.38
CA HIS A 31 -20.29 8.19 2.60
C HIS A 31 -21.73 7.83 2.25
N ARG A 32 -22.00 7.51 1.00
CA ARG A 32 -23.20 6.75 0.56
C ARG A 32 -23.02 6.43 -0.91
N PHE A 33 -22.50 5.24 -1.22
CA PHE A 33 -22.86 4.45 -2.41
C PHE A 33 -22.11 3.11 -2.36
N CYS A 34 -22.58 2.24 -1.47
CA CYS A 34 -22.38 0.80 -1.55
C CYS A 34 -23.54 0.21 -0.76
N GLU A 35 -24.61 -0.23 -1.43
CA GLU A 35 -25.57 -1.25 -0.97
C GLU A 35 -26.82 -1.29 -1.87
N ARG A 36 -27.01 -2.42 -2.54
CA ARG A 36 -28.29 -3.14 -2.54
C ARG A 36 -27.97 -4.62 -2.31
N PRO A 37 -28.20 -5.16 -1.10
CA PRO A 37 -28.09 -6.59 -0.83
C PRO A 37 -29.50 -7.19 -0.77
N ASP A 38 -29.87 -7.96 -1.79
CA ASP A 38 -30.82 -9.05 -1.58
C ASP A 38 -30.00 -10.32 -1.34
N GLU A 39 -30.29 -10.96 -0.21
CA GLU A 39 -29.75 -12.24 0.26
C GLU A 39 -28.29 -12.25 0.74
N LEU A 40 -28.11 -11.97 2.03
CA LEU A 40 -27.34 -12.79 2.98
C LEU A 40 -27.53 -12.17 4.38
N ARG A 41 -28.27 -12.88 5.24
CA ARG A 41 -28.47 -12.49 6.65
C ARG A 41 -27.23 -12.83 7.48
N PRO A 42 -26.73 -11.92 8.33
CA PRO A 42 -25.95 -12.28 9.51
C PRO A 42 -26.75 -12.07 10.80
N VAL A 43 -26.38 -12.87 11.80
CA VAL A 43 -26.95 -12.98 13.14
C VAL A 43 -26.82 -11.66 13.90
N ALA A 44 -27.91 -11.25 14.55
CA ALA A 44 -28.05 -10.01 15.29
C ALA A 44 -27.13 -9.93 16.52
N ALA A 45 -26.35 -8.85 16.63
CA ALA A 45 -25.81 -8.35 17.88
C ALA A 45 -26.70 -7.19 18.35
N VAL A 46 -27.54 -7.45 19.36
CA VAL A 46 -28.28 -6.42 20.08
C VAL A 46 -27.31 -5.67 20.98
N ARG A 47 -27.24 -4.34 20.86
CA ARG A 47 -26.81 -3.48 21.98
C ARG A 47 -27.94 -2.52 22.33
N SER A 48 -28.32 -2.61 23.60
CA SER A 48 -29.30 -1.82 24.31
C SER A 48 -28.83 -0.38 24.54
N GLY A 49 -29.74 0.59 24.38
CA GLY A 49 -29.65 1.85 25.11
C GLY A 49 -29.74 3.15 24.31
N GLU A 50 -30.62 3.26 23.32
CA GLU A 50 -30.97 4.58 22.76
C GLU A 50 -32.31 5.07 23.33
N ARG A 51 -32.32 6.27 23.92
CA ARG A 51 -33.55 7.03 24.17
C ARG A 51 -33.62 8.17 23.15
N TYR A 52 -34.74 8.23 22.44
CA TYR A 52 -35.06 9.31 21.50
C TYR A 52 -36.03 10.28 22.18
N ASP A 53 -35.86 11.59 21.94
CA ASP A 53 -36.90 12.56 22.29
C ASP A 53 -38.02 12.58 21.24
N HIS A 54 -39.14 13.26 21.54
CA HIS A 54 -40.32 13.33 20.68
C HIS A 54 -40.13 14.06 19.33
N SER A 55 -38.92 14.52 19.00
CA SER A 55 -38.56 15.13 17.73
C SER A 55 -37.64 14.27 16.86
N GLY A 56 -37.20 13.10 17.33
CA GLY A 56 -36.36 12.19 16.55
C GLY A 56 -34.93 12.69 16.31
N SER A 57 -34.46 13.67 17.08
CA SER A 57 -33.07 14.13 17.03
C SER A 57 -32.22 13.32 18.03
N PRO A 58 -31.03 12.81 17.64
CA PRO A 58 -30.14 12.14 18.58
C PRO A 58 -29.61 13.18 19.58
N THR A 59 -29.99 13.06 20.85
CA THR A 59 -29.39 13.84 21.94
C THR A 59 -28.32 12.98 22.63
N GLY A 60 -27.12 13.00 22.06
CA GLY A 60 -25.94 12.40 22.67
C GLY A 60 -24.69 12.89 21.97
N ASN A 61 -23.76 13.51 22.72
CA ASN A 61 -22.39 13.64 22.26
C ASN A 61 -21.89 12.22 21.97
N LEU A 62 -21.55 11.94 20.72
CA LEU A 62 -20.64 10.85 20.42
C LEU A 62 -19.31 11.27 21.05
N ASP A 63 -19.00 10.71 22.22
CA ASP A 63 -17.67 10.82 22.79
C ASP A 63 -16.71 10.25 21.74
N VAL A 64 -16.02 11.14 21.02
CA VAL A 64 -14.93 10.78 20.14
C VAL A 64 -13.85 10.25 21.06
N VAL A 65 -13.74 8.92 21.17
CA VAL A 65 -12.65 8.30 21.93
C VAL A 65 -11.36 8.67 21.21
N SER A 66 -10.65 9.66 21.74
CA SER A 66 -9.34 10.08 21.24
C SER A 66 -8.34 8.95 21.49
N ASP A 67 -7.51 8.63 20.49
CA ASP A 67 -6.43 7.66 20.68
C ASP A 67 -5.50 8.10 21.81
N GLU A 68 -5.03 7.12 22.59
CA GLU A 68 -3.96 7.37 23.54
C GLU A 68 -2.65 7.57 22.77
N ILE A 69 -1.98 8.69 22.99
CA ILE A 69 -0.67 9.00 22.40
C ILE A 69 0.43 8.49 23.33
N ARG A 70 1.35 7.69 22.79
CA ARG A 70 2.51 7.15 23.51
C ARG A 70 3.80 7.48 22.78
N MET A 71 4.79 7.94 23.54
CA MET A 71 6.15 8.13 23.05
C MET A 71 7.02 6.93 23.43
N LEU A 72 7.90 6.54 22.52
CA LEU A 72 8.98 5.62 22.79
C LEU A 72 9.95 6.21 23.83
N PRO A 73 10.60 5.36 24.65
CA PRO A 73 11.76 5.76 25.43
C PRO A 73 12.82 6.48 24.56
N ASP A 74 13.49 7.48 25.13
CA ASP A 74 14.42 8.39 24.43
C ASP A 74 15.44 7.66 23.53
N ARG A 75 15.97 6.53 23.99
CA ARG A 75 16.94 5.73 23.23
C ARG A 75 16.37 5.23 21.89
N TYR A 76 15.10 4.81 21.86
CA TYR A 76 14.46 4.26 20.67
C TYR A 76 13.90 5.38 19.79
N HIS A 77 13.32 6.42 20.40
CA HIS A 77 12.92 7.61 19.65
C HIS A 77 14.12 8.25 18.95
N GLY A 78 15.25 8.41 19.65
CA GLY A 78 16.49 8.91 19.08
C GLY A 78 17.07 8.02 17.97
N ALA A 79 16.96 6.70 18.10
CA ALA A 79 17.37 5.77 17.04
C ALA A 79 16.52 5.92 15.77
N ILE A 80 15.19 6.05 15.91
CA ILE A 80 14.29 6.29 14.77
C ILE A 80 14.54 7.66 14.14
N GLU A 81 14.74 8.71 14.94
CA GLU A 81 15.09 10.04 14.41
C GLU A 81 16.43 10.01 13.66
N HIS A 82 17.43 9.30 14.19
CA HIS A 82 18.71 9.10 13.50
C HIS A 82 18.51 8.35 12.18
N TRP A 83 17.74 7.26 12.18
CA TRP A 83 17.41 6.51 10.97
C TRP A 83 16.69 7.39 9.95
N ARG A 84 15.70 8.18 10.39
CA ARG A 84 14.92 9.11 9.56
C ARG A 84 15.81 10.16 8.91
N GLN A 85 16.77 10.74 9.62
CA GLN A 85 17.68 11.73 9.04
C GLN A 85 18.46 11.20 7.84
N HIS A 86 18.75 9.90 7.80
CA HIS A 86 19.49 9.26 6.71
C HIS A 86 18.59 8.75 5.59
N ASN A 87 17.47 8.11 5.93
CA ASN A 87 16.60 7.43 4.96
C ASN A 87 15.42 8.30 4.50
N PHE A 88 15.08 9.33 5.28
CA PHE A 88 14.01 10.29 4.99
C PHE A 88 14.43 11.73 5.34
N PRO A 89 15.43 12.28 4.62
CA PRO A 89 15.95 13.61 4.88
C PRO A 89 14.92 14.72 4.61
N ASP A 90 13.94 14.45 3.75
CA ASP A 90 12.89 15.41 3.34
C ASP A 90 11.76 15.58 4.35
N TYR A 91 11.71 14.79 5.42
CA TYR A 91 10.66 14.85 6.44
C TYR A 91 10.39 16.26 7.00
N PRO A 92 11.38 17.14 7.25
CA PRO A 92 11.11 18.51 7.71
C PRO A 92 10.22 19.33 6.76
N ARG A 93 10.22 19.02 5.45
CA ARG A 93 9.37 19.68 4.45
C ARG A 93 7.89 19.40 4.67
N LEU A 94 7.55 18.36 5.43
CA LEU A 94 6.17 18.03 5.75
C LEU A 94 5.46 19.22 6.41
N ALA A 95 6.13 19.88 7.37
CA ALA A 95 5.60 21.06 8.05
C ALA A 95 5.38 22.26 7.10
N GLU A 96 6.22 22.41 6.07
CA GLU A 96 6.11 23.48 5.07
C GLU A 96 4.88 23.30 4.16
N VAL A 97 4.54 22.04 3.85
CA VAL A 97 3.49 21.70 2.89
C VAL A 97 2.16 21.34 3.55
N TRP A 98 2.16 21.01 4.85
CA TRP A 98 0.99 20.45 5.56
C TRP A 98 -0.23 21.35 5.47
N THR A 99 -0.11 22.61 5.91
CA THR A 99 -1.23 23.57 5.90
C THR A 99 -1.79 23.83 4.50
N LYS A 100 -0.95 23.69 3.46
CA LYS A 100 -1.38 23.92 2.07
C LYS A 100 -2.20 22.76 1.51
N PHE A 101 -1.73 21.52 1.71
CA PHE A 101 -2.33 20.34 1.07
C PHE A 101 -3.26 19.54 2.00
N PHE A 102 -3.11 19.70 3.31
CA PHE A 102 -3.85 19.01 4.37
C PHE A 102 -4.45 19.99 5.40
N PRO A 103 -5.15 21.07 4.98
CA PRO A 103 -5.58 22.15 5.88
C PRO A 103 -6.62 21.73 6.93
N LYS A 104 -7.22 20.55 6.77
CA LYS A 104 -8.24 20.00 7.66
C LYS A 104 -7.71 18.91 8.59
N ASP A 105 -6.48 18.46 8.37
CA ASP A 105 -5.86 17.41 9.16
C ASP A 105 -5.08 18.04 10.32
N GLU A 106 -5.05 17.34 11.45
CA GLU A 106 -4.21 17.72 12.59
C GLU A 106 -2.73 17.74 12.22
N ALA A 107 -1.93 18.50 12.96
CA ALA A 107 -0.49 18.52 12.73
C ALA A 107 0.09 17.10 12.91
N PHE A 108 0.94 16.70 11.97
CA PHE A 108 1.58 15.40 12.02
C PHE A 108 2.42 15.23 13.31
N CYS A 109 2.31 14.06 13.94
CA CYS A 109 3.06 13.71 15.14
C CYS A 109 3.71 12.32 14.97
N LEU A 110 5.02 12.24 15.20
CA LEU A 110 5.75 10.98 15.24
C LEU A 110 5.59 10.33 16.62
N CYS A 111 4.52 9.55 16.77
CA CYS A 111 4.15 8.90 18.02
C CYS A 111 3.40 7.58 17.78
N ALA A 112 3.34 6.73 18.81
CA ALA A 112 2.42 5.61 18.81
C ALA A 112 1.02 6.11 19.21
N LYS A 113 -0.01 5.63 18.50
CA LYS A 113 -1.43 5.87 18.77
C LYS A 113 -2.08 4.54 19.15
N VAL A 114 -2.82 4.51 20.24
CA VAL A 114 -3.45 3.29 20.77
C VAL A 114 -4.95 3.52 20.94
N ALA A 115 -5.76 2.72 20.24
CA ALA A 115 -7.22 2.80 20.35
C ALA A 115 -7.70 2.20 21.68
N GLY A 116 -8.52 2.96 22.41
CA GLY A 116 -9.09 2.54 23.69
C GLY A 116 -10.38 1.73 23.57
N ASP A 117 -11.08 1.81 22.45
CA ASP A 117 -12.42 1.28 22.18
C ASP A 117 -12.41 -0.04 21.40
N ILE A 118 -11.56 -0.99 21.80
CA ILE A 118 -11.54 -2.33 21.21
C ILE A 118 -12.25 -3.37 22.09
N PRO A 119 -12.79 -4.46 21.51
CA PRO A 119 -13.35 -5.57 22.28
C PRO A 119 -12.35 -6.12 23.32
N ALA A 120 -12.86 -6.43 24.51
CA ALA A 120 -12.05 -6.98 25.60
C ALA A 120 -11.85 -8.50 25.49
N GLU A 121 -12.75 -9.19 24.78
CA GLU A 121 -12.75 -10.63 24.59
C GLU A 121 -12.26 -11.00 23.19
N ILE A 122 -11.73 -12.22 23.06
CA ILE A 122 -11.29 -12.81 21.79
C ILE A 122 -12.52 -13.15 20.94
N GLU A 123 -12.56 -12.63 19.71
CA GLU A 123 -13.72 -12.75 18.81
C GLU A 123 -13.63 -13.95 17.86
N ILE A 124 -12.42 -14.52 17.64
CA ILE A 124 -12.21 -15.62 16.70
C ILE A 124 -11.16 -16.62 17.20
N GLY A 125 -11.24 -17.86 16.71
CA GLY A 125 -10.28 -18.92 17.00
C GLY A 125 -10.76 -19.92 18.05
N ASP A 126 -9.83 -20.70 18.58
CA ASP A 126 -10.13 -21.78 19.53
C ASP A 126 -10.46 -21.23 20.94
N ASP A 127 -10.07 -19.98 21.20
CA ASP A 127 -10.17 -19.30 22.49
C ASP A 127 -11.25 -18.20 22.56
N ILE A 128 -12.25 -18.26 21.66
CA ILE A 128 -13.38 -17.31 21.62
C ILE A 128 -14.02 -17.11 23.01
N GLY A 129 -14.31 -15.85 23.34
CA GLY A 129 -14.96 -15.44 24.59
C GLY A 129 -14.02 -15.36 25.80
N LYS A 130 -12.75 -15.78 25.67
CA LYS A 130 -11.74 -15.52 26.69
C LYS A 130 -11.29 -14.05 26.63
N PRO A 131 -10.80 -13.47 27.73
CA PRO A 131 -10.17 -12.14 27.69
C PRO A 131 -8.96 -12.11 26.75
N LYS A 132 -8.77 -11.01 26.02
CA LYS A 132 -7.54 -10.79 25.25
C LYS A 132 -6.33 -10.69 26.18
N ALA A 133 -5.21 -11.27 25.77
CA ALA A 133 -3.94 -11.19 26.48
C ALA A 133 -3.44 -9.72 26.54
N LEU A 134 -2.91 -9.34 27.69
CA LEU A 134 -2.26 -8.04 27.93
C LEU A 134 -0.74 -8.17 27.85
N GLU A 135 -0.19 -9.34 28.15
CA GLU A 135 1.25 -9.63 28.09
C GLU A 135 1.55 -10.83 27.17
N PRO A 136 2.70 -10.86 26.46
CA PRO A 136 3.02 -11.94 25.52
C PRO A 136 2.99 -13.35 26.14
N LYS A 137 3.36 -13.48 27.41
CA LYS A 137 3.37 -14.74 28.17
C LYS A 137 1.98 -15.36 28.41
N GLU A 138 0.92 -14.57 28.22
CA GLU A 138 -0.47 -15.02 28.41
C GLU A 138 -1.04 -15.71 27.17
N LEU A 139 -0.36 -15.57 26.03
CA LEU A 139 -0.67 -16.31 24.81
C LEU A 139 -0.07 -17.72 24.86
N ALA A 140 -0.61 -18.64 24.06
CA ALA A 140 0.06 -19.90 23.78
C ALA A 140 1.47 -19.63 23.20
N PRO A 141 2.52 -20.39 23.57
CA PRO A 141 3.89 -20.10 23.14
C PRO A 141 4.07 -19.94 21.62
N GLU A 142 3.42 -20.81 20.82
CA GLU A 142 3.46 -20.73 19.36
C GLU A 142 2.73 -19.48 18.83
N ALA A 143 1.60 -19.09 19.44
CA ALA A 143 0.88 -17.86 19.09
C ALA A 143 1.73 -16.62 19.38
N ALA A 144 2.44 -16.59 20.51
CA ALA A 144 3.34 -15.49 20.86
C ALA A 144 4.51 -15.36 19.87
N GLN A 145 5.07 -16.49 19.41
CA GLN A 145 6.13 -16.50 18.39
C GLN A 145 5.64 -15.97 17.03
N HIS A 146 4.45 -16.41 16.60
CA HIS A 146 3.82 -15.93 15.38
C HIS A 146 3.55 -14.43 15.45
N LEU A 147 2.99 -13.95 16.56
CA LEU A 147 2.74 -12.53 16.79
C LEU A 147 4.03 -11.71 16.75
N LEU A 148 5.09 -12.16 17.42
CA LEU A 148 6.38 -11.47 17.40
C LEU A 148 6.93 -11.35 15.97
N SER A 149 6.85 -12.43 15.19
CA SER A 149 7.24 -12.41 13.77
C SER A 149 6.39 -11.46 12.94
N GLN A 150 5.09 -11.37 13.20
CA GLN A 150 4.19 -10.42 12.54
C GLN A 150 4.54 -8.97 12.87
N ILE A 151 4.79 -8.63 14.14
CA ILE A 151 5.16 -7.27 14.55
C ILE A 151 6.50 -6.86 13.89
N ARG A 152 7.48 -7.76 13.87
CA ARG A 152 8.78 -7.50 13.21
C ARG A 152 8.64 -7.36 11.70
N ALA A 153 7.82 -8.21 11.06
CA ALA A 153 7.56 -8.12 9.63
C ALA A 153 6.87 -6.80 9.28
N GLN A 154 5.85 -6.39 10.04
CA GLN A 154 5.18 -5.09 9.86
C GLN A 154 6.17 -3.95 10.04
N ALA A 155 6.97 -3.93 11.12
CA ALA A 155 7.98 -2.90 11.31
C ALA A 155 8.94 -2.79 10.10
N SER A 156 9.39 -3.93 9.59
CA SER A 156 10.23 -3.98 8.39
C SER A 156 9.55 -3.40 7.15
N THR A 157 8.24 -3.59 6.97
CA THR A 157 7.55 -3.05 5.78
C THR A 157 7.48 -1.53 5.84
N GLU A 158 7.20 -0.95 7.01
CA GLU A 158 6.98 0.50 7.08
C GLU A 158 8.28 1.26 6.82
N PHE A 159 9.40 0.78 7.39
CA PHE A 159 10.72 1.37 7.10
C PHE A 159 11.16 1.12 5.65
N GLY A 160 10.86 -0.06 5.09
CA GLY A 160 11.17 -0.39 3.70
C GLY A 160 10.41 0.48 2.69
N SER A 161 9.13 0.76 2.97
CA SER A 161 8.27 1.61 2.15
C SER A 161 8.91 2.99 1.96
N ILE A 162 9.37 3.60 3.05
CA ILE A 162 10.04 4.92 3.03
C ILE A 162 11.26 4.91 2.11
N GLN A 163 12.12 3.88 2.20
CA GLN A 163 13.31 3.76 1.36
C GLN A 163 12.94 3.68 -0.14
N GLN A 164 11.87 2.97 -0.49
CA GLN A 164 11.39 2.86 -1.87
C GLN A 164 10.80 4.18 -2.39
N HIS A 165 9.91 4.82 -1.62
CA HIS A 165 9.28 6.08 -2.00
C HIS A 165 10.30 7.22 -2.15
N GLN A 166 11.31 7.28 -1.27
CA GLN A 166 12.33 8.34 -1.26
C GLN A 166 13.04 8.48 -2.62
N MET A 167 13.34 7.36 -3.28
CA MET A 167 14.09 7.32 -4.54
C MET A 167 13.38 8.01 -5.71
N THR A 168 12.05 8.17 -5.62
CA THR A 168 11.22 8.73 -6.70
C THR A 168 10.39 9.95 -6.27
N LEU A 169 10.49 10.38 -5.01
CA LEU A 169 9.71 11.49 -4.44
C LEU A 169 9.75 12.77 -5.30
N PHE A 170 10.92 13.13 -5.80
CA PHE A 170 11.12 14.34 -6.63
C PHE A 170 10.78 14.16 -8.11
N ARG A 171 10.30 12.97 -8.51
CA ARG A 171 9.85 12.67 -9.88
C ARG A 171 8.33 12.87 -10.06
N ALA A 172 7.62 13.27 -9.01
CA ALA A 172 6.20 13.61 -9.08
C ALA A 172 5.94 14.67 -10.15
N GLN A 173 4.88 14.50 -10.94
CA GLN A 173 4.49 15.47 -11.97
C GLN A 173 3.93 16.76 -11.36
N GLU A 174 3.23 16.62 -10.23
CA GLU A 174 2.51 17.70 -9.57
C GLU A 174 3.01 17.91 -8.12
N PRO A 175 3.10 19.17 -7.64
CA PRO A 175 3.45 19.44 -6.24
C PRO A 175 2.50 18.78 -5.23
N GLN A 176 1.24 18.60 -5.60
CA GLN A 176 0.26 17.89 -4.77
C GLN A 176 0.64 16.42 -4.58
N ASP A 177 1.04 15.73 -5.65
CA ASP A 177 1.41 14.32 -5.60
C ASP A 177 2.71 14.11 -4.82
N GLN A 178 3.67 15.05 -4.96
CA GLN A 178 4.85 15.06 -4.11
C GLN A 178 4.50 15.20 -2.63
N ALA A 179 3.59 16.12 -2.28
CA ALA A 179 3.16 16.31 -0.90
C ALA A 179 2.41 15.10 -0.35
N TRP A 180 1.66 14.41 -1.21
CA TRP A 180 0.95 13.18 -0.85
C TRP A 180 1.91 12.01 -0.59
N ALA A 181 2.88 11.78 -1.49
CA ALA A 181 3.93 10.79 -1.27
C ALA A 181 4.76 11.11 0.00
N LEU A 182 5.03 12.39 0.27
CA LEU A 182 5.71 12.82 1.49
C LEU A 182 4.90 12.49 2.75
N ARG A 183 3.57 12.67 2.71
CA ARG A 183 2.68 12.30 3.82
C ARG A 183 2.64 10.78 4.02
N VAL A 184 2.50 9.98 2.95
CA VAL A 184 2.57 8.52 3.02
C VAL A 184 3.86 8.08 3.74
N MET A 185 5.02 8.58 3.30
CA MET A 185 6.30 8.27 3.96
C MET A 185 6.35 8.67 5.45
N ALA A 186 5.68 9.74 5.84
CA ALA A 186 5.62 10.16 7.24
C ALA A 186 4.70 9.25 8.06
N GLU A 187 3.52 8.92 7.54
CA GLU A 187 2.59 7.99 8.17
C GLU A 187 3.22 6.59 8.29
N GLU A 188 3.97 6.11 7.29
CA GLU A 188 4.76 4.87 7.39
C GLU A 188 5.86 4.94 8.47
N LEU A 189 6.54 6.09 8.62
CA LEU A 189 7.51 6.26 9.71
C LEU A 189 6.83 6.12 11.07
N ARG A 190 5.61 6.64 11.21
CA ARG A 190 4.80 6.51 12.42
C ARG A 190 4.31 5.07 12.63
N HIS A 191 3.96 4.37 11.56
CA HIS A 191 3.62 2.95 11.61
C HIS A 191 4.80 2.11 12.12
N GLY A 192 6.01 2.37 11.61
CA GLY A 192 7.25 1.75 12.11
C GLY A 192 7.49 2.07 13.59
N TYR A 193 7.27 3.33 13.99
CA TYR A 193 7.32 3.77 15.38
C TYR A 193 6.33 3.01 16.28
N GLN A 194 5.10 2.77 15.80
CA GLN A 194 4.07 1.98 16.49
C GLN A 194 4.53 0.55 16.74
N MET A 195 5.13 -0.10 15.73
CA MET A 195 5.61 -1.46 15.86
C MET A 195 6.81 -1.55 16.82
N VAL A 196 7.72 -0.58 16.77
CA VAL A 196 8.82 -0.47 17.77
C VAL A 196 8.26 -0.26 19.18
N HIS A 197 7.16 0.50 19.33
CA HIS A 197 6.48 0.65 20.62
C HIS A 197 6.02 -0.71 21.14
N LEU A 198 5.37 -1.54 20.32
CA LEU A 198 4.93 -2.88 20.72
C LEU A 198 6.09 -3.82 21.11
N LEU A 199 7.22 -3.73 20.40
CA LEU A 199 8.43 -4.51 20.70
C LEU A 199 9.11 -4.09 22.01
N THR A 200 8.93 -2.85 22.44
CA THR A 200 9.68 -2.26 23.57
C THR A 200 8.82 -1.98 24.79
N SER A 201 7.49 -2.05 24.67
CA SER A 201 6.54 -1.82 25.76
C SER A 201 6.10 -3.09 26.50
N SER A 202 6.54 -4.27 26.06
CA SER A 202 6.10 -5.57 26.61
C SER A 202 7.30 -6.48 26.87
N ASP A 203 7.19 -7.42 27.81
CA ASP A 203 8.26 -8.40 28.08
C ASP A 203 8.18 -9.60 27.12
N TRP A 204 9.06 -9.58 26.12
CA TRP A 204 9.20 -10.63 25.12
C TRP A 204 10.18 -11.76 25.50
N SER A 205 10.83 -11.68 26.67
CA SER A 205 11.80 -12.69 27.12
C SER A 205 11.26 -14.13 27.24
N PRO A 206 9.95 -14.37 27.49
CA PRO A 206 9.40 -15.73 27.43
C PRO A 206 9.26 -16.29 26.00
N VAL A 207 9.38 -15.44 24.97
CA VAL A 207 9.16 -15.79 23.57
C VAL A 207 10.48 -15.88 22.80
N THR A 208 11.45 -15.01 23.13
CA THR A 208 12.75 -14.92 22.46
C THR A 208 13.87 -14.53 23.43
N GLU A 209 15.09 -15.00 23.15
CA GLU A 209 16.30 -14.56 23.84
C GLU A 209 16.84 -13.23 23.29
N THR A 210 16.37 -12.80 22.12
CA THR A 210 16.77 -11.53 21.49
C THR A 210 16.24 -10.36 22.30
N LYS A 211 17.11 -9.44 22.70
CA LYS A 211 16.70 -8.28 23.48
C LYS A 211 15.94 -7.27 22.62
N PRO A 212 15.05 -6.44 23.21
CA PRO A 212 14.33 -5.41 22.46
C PRO A 212 15.26 -4.44 21.73
N GLU A 213 16.42 -4.10 22.30
CA GLU A 213 17.44 -3.27 21.65
C GLU A 213 17.98 -3.90 20.37
N ASP A 214 18.34 -5.18 20.42
CA ASP A 214 18.87 -5.93 19.29
C ASP A 214 17.82 -6.08 18.19
N MET A 215 16.54 -6.31 18.56
CA MET A 215 15.44 -6.38 17.59
C MET A 215 15.24 -5.05 16.86
N VAL A 216 15.28 -3.93 17.59
CA VAL A 216 15.13 -2.60 16.99
C VAL A 216 16.34 -2.25 16.11
N GLU A 217 17.56 -2.55 16.56
CA GLU A 217 18.77 -2.36 15.76
C GLU A 217 18.71 -3.17 14.47
N GLU A 218 18.31 -4.45 14.55
CA GLU A 218 18.15 -5.31 13.38
C GLU A 218 17.20 -4.69 12.36
N ILE A 219 16.00 -4.28 12.80
CA ILE A 219 14.98 -3.66 11.93
C ILE A 219 15.50 -2.37 11.29
N LEU A 220 16.08 -1.46 12.07
CA LEU A 220 16.59 -0.18 11.56
C LEU A 220 17.82 -0.34 10.67
N SER A 221 18.57 -1.44 10.81
CA SER A 221 19.72 -1.75 9.95
C SER A 221 19.32 -2.31 8.59
N MET A 222 18.06 -2.74 8.41
CA MET A 222 17.57 -3.24 7.13
C MET A 222 17.64 -2.17 6.04
N GLN A 223 17.90 -2.64 4.82
CA GLN A 223 17.95 -1.84 3.61
C GLN A 223 17.14 -2.57 2.55
N THR A 224 16.77 -1.89 1.46
CA THR A 224 16.29 -2.54 0.24
C THR A 224 17.19 -3.75 -0.06
N GLY A 225 16.60 -4.92 -0.29
CA GLY A 225 17.31 -6.19 -0.45
C GLY A 225 17.45 -7.05 0.81
N SER A 226 17.18 -6.52 2.02
CA SER A 226 17.20 -7.26 3.28
C SER A 226 15.92 -7.17 4.12
N HIS A 227 14.88 -6.47 3.65
CA HIS A 227 13.58 -6.47 4.30
C HIS A 227 12.91 -7.83 4.26
N VAL A 228 12.04 -8.10 5.24
CA VAL A 228 11.37 -9.40 5.44
C VAL A 228 10.52 -9.81 4.24
N LEU A 229 9.79 -8.86 3.66
CA LEU A 229 8.90 -9.12 2.52
C LEU A 229 9.53 -8.64 1.21
N ALA A 230 9.51 -9.52 0.20
CA ALA A 230 10.15 -9.31 -1.09
C ALA A 230 9.67 -8.03 -1.81
N ALA A 231 8.40 -7.64 -1.66
CA ALA A 231 7.85 -6.43 -2.27
C ALA A 231 8.61 -5.15 -1.86
N PHE A 232 9.13 -5.11 -0.63
CA PHE A 232 9.87 -3.97 -0.07
C PHE A 232 11.37 -4.00 -0.42
N ASN A 233 11.80 -5.04 -1.15
CA ASN A 233 13.16 -5.15 -1.68
C ASN A 233 13.24 -4.80 -3.18
N LEU A 234 12.13 -4.33 -3.77
CA LEU A 234 12.07 -3.90 -5.17
C LEU A 234 12.19 -2.39 -5.27
N GLU A 235 13.12 -1.89 -6.08
CA GLU A 235 13.26 -0.45 -6.29
C GLU A 235 12.06 0.12 -7.09
N PHE A 236 11.73 1.38 -6.81
CA PHE A 236 10.82 2.16 -7.63
C PHE A 236 11.59 2.78 -8.80
N ASP A 237 11.19 2.43 -10.02
CA ASP A 237 11.85 2.89 -11.24
C ASP A 237 11.32 4.26 -11.68
N SER A 238 10.13 4.64 -11.23
CA SER A 238 9.44 5.88 -11.62
C SER A 238 8.44 6.31 -10.56
N PHE A 239 7.92 7.54 -10.68
CA PHE A 239 6.81 7.98 -9.82
C PHE A 239 5.50 7.21 -10.10
N LEU A 240 5.38 6.56 -11.27
CA LEU A 240 4.27 5.63 -11.53
C LEU A 240 4.31 4.43 -10.58
N ASP A 241 5.50 3.90 -10.24
CA ASP A 241 5.62 2.84 -9.24
C ASP A 241 5.15 3.32 -7.87
N ASN A 242 5.52 4.54 -7.46
CA ASN A 242 5.09 5.15 -6.20
C ASN A 242 3.55 5.12 -6.05
N VAL A 243 2.85 5.56 -7.09
CA VAL A 243 1.39 5.61 -7.11
C VAL A 243 0.75 4.22 -7.23
N VAL A 244 1.25 3.34 -8.10
CA VAL A 244 0.70 1.99 -8.27
C VAL A 244 0.99 1.12 -7.05
N PHE A 245 2.12 1.31 -6.38
CA PHE A 245 2.44 0.69 -5.10
C PHE A 245 1.40 1.07 -4.05
N ALA A 246 1.11 2.36 -3.87
CA ALA A 246 0.05 2.77 -2.94
C ALA A 246 -1.34 2.21 -3.32
N ALA A 247 -1.62 2.05 -4.61
CA ALA A 247 -2.89 1.49 -5.07
C ALA A 247 -3.02 -0.03 -4.82
N PHE A 248 -1.91 -0.78 -4.80
CA PHE A 248 -1.88 -2.25 -4.74
C PHE A 248 -1.24 -2.82 -3.48
N ILE A 249 -0.09 -2.34 -3.06
CA ILE A 249 0.71 -2.85 -1.94
C ILE A 249 0.24 -2.29 -0.60
N ASP A 250 0.05 -0.98 -0.46
CA ASP A 250 -0.55 -0.38 0.74
C ASP A 250 -1.99 -0.91 0.94
N ARG A 251 -2.68 -1.23 -0.16
CA ARG A 251 -3.96 -1.96 -0.09
C ARG A 251 -3.82 -3.33 0.59
N VAL A 252 -2.72 -4.06 0.40
CA VAL A 252 -2.44 -5.27 1.17
C VAL A 252 -2.21 -4.92 2.65
N GLY A 253 -1.50 -3.83 2.95
CA GLY A 253 -1.37 -3.26 4.30
C GLY A 253 -2.72 -3.09 4.99
N LYS A 254 -3.67 -2.42 4.33
CA LYS A 254 -5.08 -2.31 4.78
C LYS A 254 -5.71 -3.68 5.09
N TYR A 255 -5.52 -4.69 4.26
CA TYR A 255 -6.03 -6.04 4.58
C TYR A 255 -5.35 -6.64 5.81
N GLN A 256 -4.01 -6.57 5.91
CA GLN A 256 -3.27 -7.11 7.05
C GLN A 256 -3.74 -6.46 8.36
N LEU A 257 -3.77 -5.12 8.42
CA LEU A 257 -4.22 -4.37 9.58
C LEU A 257 -5.70 -4.65 9.91
N THR A 258 -6.55 -4.78 8.89
CA THR A 258 -7.98 -5.10 9.09
C THR A 258 -8.15 -6.48 9.71
N MET A 259 -7.40 -7.48 9.22
CA MET A 259 -7.45 -8.83 9.77
C MET A 259 -6.84 -8.89 11.18
N GLN A 260 -5.79 -8.12 11.44
CA GLN A 260 -5.04 -8.15 12.70
C GLN A 260 -5.68 -7.33 13.82
N LYS A 261 -6.63 -6.42 13.52
CA LYS A 261 -7.32 -5.61 14.54
C LYS A 261 -8.11 -6.45 15.54
N ILE A 262 -8.42 -7.71 15.21
CA ILE A 262 -9.11 -8.64 16.12
C ILE A 262 -8.15 -9.44 17.01
N SER A 263 -6.84 -9.22 16.91
CA SER A 263 -5.83 -10.07 17.54
C SER A 263 -6.14 -10.41 19.01
N ALA A 264 -5.90 -11.66 19.39
CA ALA A 264 -6.00 -12.13 20.77
C ALA A 264 -5.06 -11.39 21.73
N TYR A 265 -4.06 -10.68 21.21
CA TYR A 265 -3.20 -9.79 21.97
C TYR A 265 -3.68 -8.35 21.90
N LYS A 266 -4.20 -7.85 23.03
CA LYS A 266 -4.87 -6.55 23.11
C LYS A 266 -4.00 -5.37 22.66
N PRO A 267 -2.72 -5.23 23.08
CA PRO A 267 -1.89 -4.10 22.65
C PRO A 267 -1.70 -4.02 21.13
N TYR A 268 -1.56 -5.17 20.47
CA TYR A 268 -1.44 -5.23 19.00
C TYR A 268 -2.77 -4.90 18.33
N ALA A 269 -3.88 -5.50 18.78
CA ALA A 269 -5.22 -5.19 18.29
C ALA A 269 -5.53 -3.68 18.39
N SER A 270 -5.23 -3.04 19.53
CA SER A 270 -5.42 -1.60 19.75
C SER A 270 -4.54 -0.70 18.87
N SER A 271 -3.45 -1.23 18.30
CA SER A 271 -2.55 -0.45 17.44
C SER A 271 -3.04 -0.35 16.00
N MET A 272 -3.94 -1.25 15.56
CA MET A 272 -4.40 -1.32 14.17
C MET A 272 -5.39 -0.19 13.77
N PRO A 273 -6.40 0.20 14.57
CA PRO A 273 -7.39 1.18 14.14
C PRO A 273 -6.83 2.58 13.79
N PRO A 274 -5.86 3.13 14.53
CA PRO A 274 -5.22 4.39 14.14
C PRO A 274 -4.44 4.29 12.82
N MET A 275 -3.71 3.18 12.62
CA MET A 275 -3.00 2.92 11.35
C MET A 275 -3.98 2.77 10.19
N LEU A 276 -5.10 2.06 10.37
CA LEU A 276 -6.13 1.91 9.34
C LEU A 276 -6.74 3.25 8.87
N ARG A 277 -6.85 4.24 9.77
CA ARG A 277 -7.32 5.58 9.40
C ARG A 277 -6.32 6.31 8.52
N GLU A 278 -5.03 6.14 8.78
CA GLU A 278 -3.94 6.72 7.97
C GLU A 278 -3.80 5.96 6.64
N GLU A 279 -3.91 4.62 6.64
CA GLU A 279 -3.86 3.77 5.45
C GLU A 279 -4.94 4.13 4.40
N ALA A 280 -6.09 4.65 4.86
CA ALA A 280 -7.13 5.17 3.97
C ALA A 280 -6.62 6.32 3.08
N PHE A 281 -5.71 7.15 3.59
CA PHE A 281 -5.05 8.18 2.81
C PHE A 281 -4.07 7.59 1.79
N HIS A 282 -3.30 6.56 2.16
CA HIS A 282 -2.36 5.89 1.24
C HIS A 282 -3.09 5.34 0.00
N LEU A 283 -4.21 4.65 0.24
CA LEU A 283 -5.11 4.17 -0.81
C LEU A 283 -5.61 5.29 -1.74
N ALA A 284 -5.95 6.45 -1.18
CA ALA A 284 -6.36 7.62 -1.95
C ALA A 284 -5.19 8.21 -2.75
N ALA A 285 -3.99 8.23 -2.17
CA ALA A 285 -2.76 8.68 -2.81
C ALA A 285 -2.35 7.79 -3.98
N GLY A 286 -2.72 6.50 -3.98
CA GLY A 286 -2.58 5.63 -5.15
C GLY A 286 -3.68 5.83 -6.20
N VAL A 287 -4.96 5.88 -5.79
CA VAL A 287 -6.08 5.84 -6.74
C VAL A 287 -6.35 7.19 -7.42
N ILE A 288 -6.27 8.31 -6.70
CA ILE A 288 -6.66 9.62 -7.24
C ILE A 288 -5.71 10.08 -8.36
N PRO A 289 -4.37 9.94 -8.25
CA PRO A 289 -3.49 10.24 -9.37
C PRO A 289 -3.75 9.32 -10.57
N LEU A 290 -4.01 8.02 -10.37
CA LEU A 290 -4.38 7.11 -11.46
C LEU A 290 -5.65 7.58 -12.18
N ARG A 291 -6.68 8.03 -11.46
CA ARG A 291 -7.91 8.59 -12.07
C ARG A 291 -7.60 9.76 -13.00
N ARG A 292 -6.72 10.68 -12.57
CA ARG A 292 -6.32 11.81 -13.42
C ARG A 292 -5.53 11.31 -14.64
N TRP A 293 -4.57 10.40 -14.44
CA TRP A 293 -3.73 9.89 -15.52
C TRP A 293 -4.52 9.13 -16.59
N VAL A 294 -5.50 8.30 -16.22
CA VAL A 294 -6.33 7.61 -17.22
C VAL A 294 -7.22 8.58 -18.01
N GLU A 295 -7.73 9.64 -17.37
CA GLU A 295 -8.49 10.68 -18.07
C GLU A 295 -7.60 11.48 -19.04
N HIS A 296 -6.35 11.79 -18.65
CA HIS A 296 -5.37 12.41 -19.54
C HIS A 296 -4.93 11.49 -20.69
N ALA A 297 -4.73 10.20 -20.40
CA ALA A 297 -4.42 9.19 -21.42
C ALA A 297 -5.54 9.07 -22.45
N ALA A 298 -6.82 9.13 -22.01
CA ALA A 298 -7.98 9.10 -22.89
C ALA A 298 -8.05 10.30 -23.85
N ARG A 299 -7.62 11.48 -23.39
CA ARG A 299 -7.56 12.72 -24.19
C ARG A 299 -6.32 12.81 -25.09
N GLY A 300 -5.32 11.98 -24.86
CA GLY A 300 -4.03 12.05 -25.54
C GLY A 300 -3.15 13.21 -25.09
N ASP A 301 -3.42 13.80 -23.93
CA ASP A 301 -2.65 14.91 -23.33
C ASP A 301 -1.83 14.47 -22.10
N GLY A 302 -1.84 13.17 -21.77
CA GLY A 302 -1.10 12.58 -20.65
C GLY A 302 0.32 12.13 -21.01
N TYR A 303 1.23 12.23 -20.05
CA TYR A 303 2.60 11.70 -20.15
C TYR A 303 2.70 10.21 -19.77
N ILE A 304 1.70 9.69 -19.06
CA ILE A 304 1.57 8.29 -18.66
C ILE A 304 0.33 7.75 -19.37
N ASP A 305 0.49 6.69 -20.14
CA ASP A 305 -0.57 6.07 -20.93
C ASP A 305 -1.12 4.80 -20.26
N MET A 306 -2.22 4.27 -20.81
CA MET A 306 -2.84 3.03 -20.32
C MET A 306 -1.86 1.83 -20.37
N PRO A 307 -1.05 1.62 -21.43
CA PRO A 307 -0.02 0.59 -21.44
C PRO A 307 1.02 0.69 -20.32
N ALA A 308 1.51 1.89 -19.99
CA ALA A 308 2.46 2.08 -18.89
C ALA A 308 1.84 1.70 -17.55
N ILE A 309 0.60 2.13 -17.29
CA ILE A 309 -0.14 1.76 -16.08
C ILE A 309 -0.35 0.23 -16.03
N GLN A 310 -0.77 -0.39 -17.14
CA GLN A 310 -0.99 -1.83 -17.22
C GLN A 310 0.28 -2.64 -16.89
N LYS A 311 1.44 -2.20 -17.38
CA LYS A 311 2.74 -2.82 -17.06
C LYS A 311 3.10 -2.66 -15.58
N ALA A 312 2.83 -1.50 -14.98
CA ALA A 312 3.02 -1.30 -13.55
C ALA A 312 2.09 -2.18 -12.71
N VAL A 313 0.83 -2.37 -13.14
CA VAL A 313 -0.11 -3.33 -12.53
C VAL A 313 0.47 -4.75 -12.59
N HIS A 314 1.03 -5.17 -13.73
CA HIS A 314 1.68 -6.47 -13.86
C HIS A 314 2.88 -6.67 -12.92
N LYS A 315 3.67 -5.61 -12.67
CA LYS A 315 4.79 -5.62 -11.72
C LYS A 315 4.30 -5.84 -10.28
N TRP A 316 3.30 -5.08 -9.83
CA TRP A 316 2.95 -4.99 -8.42
C TRP A 316 1.87 -5.96 -7.95
N PHE A 317 0.92 -6.34 -8.82
CA PHE A 317 -0.19 -7.21 -8.41
C PHE A 317 0.27 -8.57 -7.89
N GLY A 318 1.18 -9.24 -8.60
CA GLY A 318 1.75 -10.52 -8.15
C GLY A 318 2.51 -10.40 -6.83
N ARG A 319 3.22 -9.29 -6.61
CA ARG A 319 3.93 -9.00 -5.35
C ARG A 319 2.95 -8.77 -4.19
N GLY A 320 1.82 -8.10 -4.45
CA GLY A 320 0.74 -7.95 -3.49
C GLY A 320 0.16 -9.30 -3.05
N LEU A 321 -0.10 -10.22 -3.99
CA LEU A 321 -0.56 -11.58 -3.66
C LEU A 321 0.44 -12.33 -2.77
N GLU A 322 1.74 -12.21 -3.06
CA GLU A 322 2.79 -12.88 -2.30
C GLU A 322 2.94 -12.37 -0.86
N MET A 323 2.53 -11.13 -0.58
CA MET A 323 2.55 -10.56 0.78
C MET A 323 1.52 -11.18 1.71
N PHE A 324 0.45 -11.80 1.19
CA PHE A 324 -0.46 -12.60 2.01
C PHE A 324 0.17 -13.92 2.47
N GLY A 325 1.27 -14.35 1.85
CA GLY A 325 1.90 -15.65 2.07
C GLY A 325 1.32 -16.76 1.18
N ASP A 326 1.72 -18.01 1.44
CA ASP A 326 1.21 -19.18 0.70
C ASP A 326 -0.30 -19.30 0.87
N GLU A 327 -1.02 -19.50 -0.24
CA GLU A 327 -2.48 -19.55 -0.30
C GLU A 327 -3.08 -20.63 0.60
N ARG A 328 -2.32 -21.67 0.93
CA ARG A 328 -2.75 -22.77 1.82
C ARG A 328 -2.54 -22.45 3.30
N GLY A 329 -1.90 -21.31 3.61
CA GLY A 329 -1.53 -20.90 4.95
C GLY A 329 -2.57 -20.02 5.67
N GLY A 330 -2.21 -19.59 6.87
CA GLY A 330 -2.98 -18.64 7.67
C GLY A 330 -3.97 -19.26 8.66
N GLN A 331 -4.36 -20.53 8.48
CA GLN A 331 -5.34 -21.20 9.35
C GLN A 331 -4.90 -21.28 10.82
N THR A 332 -3.60 -21.50 11.09
CA THR A 332 -3.05 -21.51 12.45
C THR A 332 -3.23 -20.15 13.14
N ASN A 333 -2.98 -19.05 12.44
CA ASN A 333 -3.17 -17.70 12.99
C ASN A 333 -4.65 -17.39 13.25
N VAL A 334 -5.56 -17.95 12.45
CA VAL A 334 -7.00 -17.87 12.70
C VAL A 334 -7.38 -18.62 13.97
N LYS A 335 -6.86 -19.84 14.17
CA LYS A 335 -7.08 -20.63 15.40
C LYS A 335 -6.56 -19.93 16.65
N PHE A 336 -5.41 -19.28 16.56
CA PHE A 336 -4.84 -18.47 17.65
C PHE A 336 -5.55 -17.13 17.87
N GLY A 337 -6.54 -16.78 17.05
CA GLY A 337 -7.22 -15.49 17.14
C GLY A 337 -6.32 -14.31 16.79
N LEU A 338 -5.22 -14.51 16.06
CA LEU A 338 -4.30 -13.43 15.65
C LEU A 338 -4.79 -12.69 14.40
N LYS A 339 -5.64 -13.33 13.60
CA LYS A 339 -6.28 -12.73 12.42
C LYS A 339 -7.59 -13.47 12.06
N ASP A 340 -8.50 -12.82 11.35
CA ASP A 340 -9.83 -13.39 11.05
C ASP A 340 -9.93 -14.18 9.73
N LEU A 341 -9.00 -13.98 8.79
CA LEU A 341 -9.02 -14.66 7.49
C LEU A 341 -7.74 -15.48 7.24
N ASN A 342 -7.92 -16.62 6.56
CA ASN A 342 -6.79 -17.35 5.99
C ASN A 342 -6.23 -16.60 4.76
N ASN A 343 -5.10 -17.08 4.22
CA ASN A 343 -4.39 -16.36 3.16
C ASN A 343 -5.16 -16.34 1.84
N ARG A 344 -5.85 -17.43 1.48
CA ARG A 344 -6.62 -17.51 0.22
C ARG A 344 -7.83 -16.58 0.24
N ASP A 345 -8.61 -16.61 1.32
CA ASP A 345 -9.82 -15.79 1.42
C ASP A 345 -9.47 -14.30 1.38
N ALA A 346 -8.37 -13.91 2.05
CA ALA A 346 -7.86 -12.55 1.99
C ALA A 346 -7.39 -12.16 0.57
N GLN A 347 -6.67 -13.06 -0.13
CA GLN A 347 -6.28 -12.84 -1.52
C GLN A 347 -7.49 -12.71 -2.46
N ASP A 348 -8.52 -13.55 -2.30
CA ASP A 348 -9.70 -13.50 -3.15
C ASP A 348 -10.48 -12.18 -2.96
N GLN A 349 -10.60 -11.69 -1.72
CA GLN A 349 -11.18 -10.37 -1.45
C GLN A 349 -10.33 -9.23 -2.05
N TYR A 350 -9.00 -9.30 -1.88
CA TYR A 350 -8.07 -8.34 -2.46
C TYR A 350 -8.19 -8.27 -3.99
N ILE A 351 -8.25 -9.42 -4.67
CA ILE A 351 -8.43 -9.49 -6.12
C ILE A 351 -9.73 -8.79 -6.53
N GLN A 352 -10.85 -9.08 -5.84
CA GLN A 352 -12.13 -8.44 -6.13
C GLN A 352 -12.08 -6.91 -5.94
N GLU A 353 -11.41 -6.42 -4.90
CA GLU A 353 -11.25 -4.98 -4.65
C GLU A 353 -10.37 -4.32 -5.72
N CYS A 354 -9.26 -4.95 -6.11
CA CYS A 354 -8.40 -4.48 -7.18
C CYS A 354 -9.12 -4.47 -8.54
N THR A 355 -9.96 -5.48 -8.84
CA THR A 355 -10.81 -5.47 -10.04
C THR A 355 -11.74 -4.27 -10.05
N LYS A 356 -12.48 -4.02 -8.95
CA LYS A 356 -13.37 -2.87 -8.83
C LYS A 356 -12.64 -1.53 -8.99
N MET A 357 -11.43 -1.43 -8.45
CA MET A 357 -10.59 -0.24 -8.61
C MET A 357 -10.21 -0.02 -10.08
N LEU A 358 -9.77 -1.06 -10.80
CA LEU A 358 -9.45 -0.93 -12.23
C LEU A 358 -10.69 -0.63 -13.08
N ASP A 359 -11.86 -1.17 -12.73
CA ASP A 359 -13.13 -0.84 -13.38
C ASP A 359 -13.50 0.64 -13.19
N ASP A 360 -13.32 1.22 -12.00
CA ASP A 360 -13.51 2.67 -11.80
C ASP A 360 -12.57 3.50 -12.68
N LEU A 361 -11.30 3.10 -12.81
CA LEU A 361 -10.34 3.76 -13.70
C LEU A 361 -10.79 3.64 -15.17
N ASN A 362 -11.23 2.46 -15.59
CA ASN A 362 -11.69 2.22 -16.95
C ASN A 362 -12.96 3.01 -17.28
N VAL A 363 -13.93 3.08 -16.36
CA VAL A 363 -15.13 3.91 -16.54
C VAL A 363 -14.76 5.37 -16.76
N ARG A 364 -13.80 5.90 -16.01
CA ARG A 364 -13.30 7.27 -16.19
C ARG A 364 -12.58 7.47 -17.51
N TYR A 365 -11.73 6.52 -17.88
CA TYR A 365 -11.06 6.49 -19.19
C TYR A 365 -12.09 6.55 -20.33
N VAL A 366 -13.11 5.69 -20.31
CA VAL A 366 -14.16 5.64 -21.35
C VAL A 366 -14.96 6.94 -21.41
N ARG A 367 -15.37 7.50 -20.26
CA ARG A 367 -16.05 8.80 -20.21
C ARG A 367 -15.20 9.93 -20.80
N ALA A 368 -13.91 9.97 -20.47
CA ALA A 368 -13.00 10.99 -21.01
C ALA A 368 -12.70 10.77 -22.51
N ARG A 369 -12.73 9.52 -22.98
CA ARG A 369 -12.50 9.14 -24.38
C ARG A 369 -13.68 9.52 -25.30
N PHE A 370 -14.87 9.63 -24.75
CA PHE A 370 -16.11 9.97 -25.45
C PHE A 370 -16.80 11.19 -24.83
N PRO A 371 -16.20 12.39 -24.89
CA PRO A 371 -16.71 13.59 -24.20
C PRO A 371 -18.09 14.06 -24.71
N ASP A 372 -18.47 13.68 -25.92
CA ASP A 372 -19.77 14.01 -26.53
C ASP A 372 -20.91 13.07 -26.11
N ARG A 373 -20.62 12.04 -25.29
CA ARG A 373 -21.61 11.10 -24.77
C ARG A 373 -22.04 11.49 -23.37
N THR A 374 -23.29 11.20 -23.03
CA THR A 374 -23.75 11.28 -21.64
C THR A 374 -23.02 10.24 -20.77
N ARG A 375 -23.06 10.45 -19.45
CA ARG A 375 -22.46 9.52 -18.48
C ARG A 375 -22.99 8.09 -18.63
N ASP A 376 -24.31 7.94 -18.78
CA ASP A 376 -24.96 6.63 -18.87
C ASP A 376 -24.60 5.92 -20.19
N GLU A 377 -24.49 6.68 -21.29
CA GLU A 377 -24.03 6.14 -22.57
C GLU A 377 -22.57 5.66 -22.48
N ALA A 378 -21.67 6.45 -21.89
CA ALA A 378 -20.27 6.06 -21.70
C ALA A 378 -20.13 4.83 -20.79
N ASP A 379 -20.93 4.73 -19.74
CA ASP A 379 -20.96 3.56 -18.86
C ASP A 379 -21.46 2.31 -19.60
N ALA A 380 -22.47 2.46 -20.46
CA ALA A 380 -22.94 1.38 -21.33
C ALA A 380 -21.89 0.96 -22.37
N ILE A 381 -21.12 1.91 -22.91
CA ILE A 381 -19.97 1.61 -23.78
C ILE A 381 -18.93 0.79 -23.02
N PHE A 382 -18.56 1.20 -21.80
CA PHE A 382 -17.63 0.44 -20.96
C PHE A 382 -18.12 -1.00 -20.74
N ALA A 383 -19.39 -1.19 -20.36
CA ALA A 383 -19.95 -2.51 -20.12
C ALA A 383 -19.86 -3.43 -21.36
N ARG A 384 -20.18 -2.89 -22.55
CA ARG A 384 -20.08 -3.62 -23.82
C ARG A 384 -18.64 -3.98 -24.17
N VAL A 385 -17.71 -3.04 -24.00
CA VAL A 385 -16.28 -3.28 -24.27
C VAL A 385 -15.69 -4.28 -23.28
N ALA A 386 -16.05 -4.20 -22.00
CA ALA A 386 -15.66 -5.18 -20.99
C ALA A 386 -16.19 -6.60 -21.31
N ALA A 387 -17.38 -6.69 -21.91
CA ALA A 387 -17.97 -7.93 -22.42
C ALA A 387 -17.32 -8.45 -23.72
N GLY A 388 -16.41 -7.67 -24.33
CA GLY A 388 -15.62 -8.06 -25.51
C GLY A 388 -16.08 -7.44 -26.83
N GLU A 389 -17.05 -6.52 -26.82
CA GLU A 389 -17.41 -5.78 -28.03
C GLU A 389 -16.37 -4.70 -28.37
N THR A 390 -16.28 -4.35 -29.65
CA THR A 390 -15.55 -3.16 -30.11
C THR A 390 -16.55 -2.02 -30.32
N VAL A 391 -16.29 -0.86 -29.72
CA VAL A 391 -17.16 0.32 -29.84
C VAL A 391 -16.32 1.53 -30.24
N ASP A 392 -16.59 2.11 -31.40
CA ASP A 392 -15.91 3.33 -31.90
C ASP A 392 -14.36 3.23 -31.82
N GLY A 393 -13.82 2.04 -32.13
CA GLY A 393 -12.39 1.73 -32.11
C GLY A 393 -11.83 1.37 -30.72
N LEU A 394 -12.61 1.51 -29.65
CA LEU A 394 -12.25 1.05 -28.31
C LEU A 394 -12.51 -0.45 -28.18
N THR A 395 -11.53 -1.18 -27.65
CA THR A 395 -11.56 -2.62 -27.44
C THR A 395 -11.20 -2.99 -26.00
N ARG A 396 -11.41 -4.26 -25.62
CA ARG A 396 -11.01 -4.77 -24.31
C ARG A 396 -9.49 -4.68 -24.05
N ALA A 397 -8.67 -4.57 -25.08
CA ALA A 397 -7.21 -4.42 -24.95
C ALA A 397 -6.80 -3.02 -24.49
N ASP A 398 -7.67 -2.02 -24.68
CA ASP A 398 -7.42 -0.64 -24.29
C ASP A 398 -7.76 -0.36 -22.81
N LEU A 399 -8.47 -1.30 -22.17
CA LEU A 399 -8.88 -1.23 -20.76
C LEU A 399 -7.84 -1.87 -19.85
N LEU A 400 -7.66 -1.30 -18.67
CA LEU A 400 -6.84 -1.88 -17.60
C LEU A 400 -7.49 -3.16 -17.08
N ARG A 401 -6.67 -4.15 -16.73
CA ARG A 401 -7.13 -5.41 -16.11
C ARG A 401 -6.07 -6.01 -15.22
N LEU A 402 -6.50 -6.82 -14.25
CA LEU A 402 -5.56 -7.66 -13.52
C LEU A 402 -5.02 -8.76 -14.45
N PRO A 403 -3.74 -9.12 -14.36
CA PRO A 403 -3.27 -10.34 -14.98
C PRO A 403 -3.85 -11.56 -14.24
N ASP A 404 -3.74 -12.75 -14.83
CA ASP A 404 -4.04 -14.00 -14.13
C ASP A 404 -3.28 -14.05 -12.80
N ARG A 405 -3.92 -14.51 -11.72
CA ARG A 405 -3.33 -14.58 -10.37
C ARG A 405 -2.05 -15.43 -10.27
N ARG A 406 -1.81 -16.28 -11.26
CA ARG A 406 -0.65 -17.16 -11.39
C ARG A 406 0.51 -16.50 -12.16
N PHE A 407 0.24 -15.39 -12.85
CA PHE A 407 1.23 -14.69 -13.65
C PHE A 407 2.39 -14.18 -12.78
N PHE A 408 3.62 -14.49 -13.20
CA PHE A 408 4.85 -13.92 -12.64
C PHE A 408 5.01 -14.10 -11.11
N ARG A 409 4.55 -15.24 -10.59
CA ARG A 409 4.62 -15.61 -9.17
C ARG A 409 5.95 -16.31 -8.83
N ARG A 410 6.51 -15.96 -7.68
CA ARG A 410 7.74 -16.50 -7.08
C ARG A 410 7.48 -17.22 -5.76
N ARG A 411 6.35 -16.94 -5.12
CA ARG A 411 5.93 -17.56 -3.85
C ARG A 411 4.50 -18.06 -3.91
N GLY A 412 4.18 -18.97 -2.99
CA GLY A 412 2.87 -19.63 -2.88
C GLY A 412 2.70 -20.81 -3.83
N GLU A 413 1.47 -21.29 -3.93
CA GLU A 413 1.05 -22.43 -4.77
C GLU A 413 1.46 -22.26 -6.25
N PHE A 414 1.48 -21.01 -6.71
CA PHE A 414 1.71 -20.66 -8.11
C PHE A 414 3.16 -20.30 -8.43
N ALA A 415 4.08 -20.44 -7.47
CA ALA A 415 5.49 -20.10 -7.64
C ALA A 415 6.11 -20.78 -8.88
N PHE A 416 6.74 -19.99 -9.75
CA PHE A 416 7.45 -20.41 -10.96
C PHE A 416 6.62 -21.18 -11.99
N GLN A 417 5.29 -21.15 -11.89
CA GLN A 417 4.42 -21.65 -12.95
C GLN A 417 4.56 -20.77 -14.21
N THR A 418 4.50 -21.40 -15.39
CA THR A 418 4.65 -20.74 -16.69
C THR A 418 3.29 -20.31 -17.25
N VAL A 419 2.59 -19.46 -16.50
CA VAL A 419 1.26 -18.93 -16.85
C VAL A 419 1.36 -17.44 -17.21
N GLY A 420 0.82 -17.09 -18.36
CA GLY A 420 0.80 -15.73 -18.90
C GLY A 420 -0.28 -14.82 -18.30
N THR A 421 -0.42 -13.64 -18.89
CA THR A 421 -1.23 -12.56 -18.31
C THR A 421 -2.73 -12.82 -18.44
N HIS A 422 -3.15 -13.72 -19.33
CA HIS A 422 -4.55 -14.11 -19.56
C HIS A 422 -4.81 -15.59 -19.26
N GLY A 423 -3.90 -16.24 -18.53
CA GLY A 423 -4.02 -17.63 -18.13
C GLY A 423 -3.51 -18.63 -19.17
N GLU A 424 -2.95 -18.15 -20.29
CA GLU A 424 -2.27 -18.98 -21.28
C GLU A 424 -1.04 -19.68 -20.66
N THR A 425 -0.82 -20.94 -21.01
CA THR A 425 0.29 -21.74 -20.47
C THR A 425 1.42 -21.88 -21.48
N PHE A 426 2.66 -21.79 -21.03
CA PHE A 426 3.85 -21.92 -21.87
C PHE A 426 4.61 -23.21 -21.55
N THR A 427 4.91 -24.00 -22.58
CA THR A 427 5.78 -25.18 -22.48
C THR A 427 7.26 -24.85 -22.71
N ASP A 428 7.53 -23.69 -23.31
CA ASP A 428 8.88 -23.19 -23.61
C ASP A 428 9.19 -22.03 -22.65
N VAL A 429 10.23 -22.22 -21.82
CA VAL A 429 10.61 -21.25 -20.78
C VAL A 429 11.10 -19.93 -21.36
N GLU A 430 11.76 -19.91 -22.52
CA GLU A 430 12.24 -18.65 -23.11
C GLU A 430 11.08 -17.86 -23.71
N LYS A 431 10.06 -18.54 -24.26
CA LYS A 431 8.82 -17.87 -24.68
C LYS A 431 8.08 -17.28 -23.49
N TYR A 432 8.01 -18.00 -22.36
CA TYR A 432 7.43 -17.47 -21.14
C TYR A 432 8.20 -16.26 -20.60
N ILE A 433 9.53 -16.33 -20.52
CA ILE A 433 10.37 -15.22 -20.07
C ILE A 433 10.17 -14.01 -20.98
N THR A 434 10.14 -14.21 -22.30
CA THR A 434 9.86 -13.13 -23.27
C THR A 434 8.48 -12.51 -23.05
N HIS A 435 7.45 -13.32 -22.80
CA HIS A 435 6.10 -12.85 -22.47
C HIS A 435 6.07 -12.00 -21.20
N VAL A 436 6.74 -12.46 -20.13
CA VAL A 436 6.86 -11.69 -18.89
C VAL A 436 7.59 -10.37 -19.13
N LEU A 437 8.74 -10.39 -19.80
CA LEU A 437 9.54 -9.19 -20.05
C LEU A 437 8.82 -8.14 -20.90
N THR A 438 8.02 -8.56 -21.88
CA THR A 438 7.20 -7.64 -22.69
C THR A 438 6.02 -7.06 -21.92
N SER A 439 5.59 -7.74 -20.85
CA SER A 439 4.48 -7.36 -19.98
C SER A 439 4.89 -6.48 -18.78
N LEU A 440 6.19 -6.23 -18.58
CA LEU A 440 6.72 -5.45 -17.45
C LEU A 440 7.22 -4.06 -17.87
N PRO A 441 7.32 -3.09 -16.93
CA PRO A 441 7.87 -1.76 -17.21
C PRO A 441 9.30 -1.84 -17.70
N GLU A 442 9.66 -1.03 -18.70
CA GLU A 442 10.94 -1.13 -19.41
C GLU A 442 12.16 -1.01 -18.48
N ALA A 443 12.10 -0.08 -17.54
CA ALA A 443 13.15 0.16 -16.55
C ALA A 443 13.32 -1.04 -15.60
N TYR A 444 12.21 -1.62 -15.14
CA TYR A 444 12.24 -2.78 -14.26
C TYR A 444 12.89 -4.01 -14.92
N ARG A 445 12.75 -4.19 -16.24
CA ARG A 445 13.40 -5.30 -16.98
C ARG A 445 14.93 -5.28 -16.87
N ALA A 446 15.52 -4.10 -16.68
CA ALA A 446 16.97 -3.93 -16.53
C ALA A 446 17.45 -4.12 -15.08
N SER A 447 16.54 -4.43 -14.15
CA SER A 447 16.89 -4.65 -12.75
C SER A 447 17.56 -6.01 -12.52
N ILE A 448 18.36 -6.10 -11.46
CA ILE A 448 18.92 -7.38 -11.04
C ILE A 448 17.83 -8.38 -10.63
N ASP A 449 16.72 -7.87 -10.10
CA ASP A 449 15.60 -8.68 -9.64
C ASP A 449 14.99 -9.49 -10.79
N VAL A 450 14.78 -8.85 -11.95
CA VAL A 450 14.28 -9.53 -13.15
C VAL A 450 15.31 -10.51 -13.71
N LYS A 451 16.59 -10.13 -13.74
CA LYS A 451 17.66 -11.05 -14.18
C LYS A 451 17.69 -12.31 -13.32
N HIS A 452 17.74 -12.13 -12.01
CA HIS A 452 17.80 -13.22 -11.03
C HIS A 452 16.57 -14.13 -11.14
N TRP A 453 15.37 -13.57 -11.28
CA TRP A 453 14.17 -14.36 -11.52
C TRP A 453 14.25 -15.17 -12.82
N ALA A 454 14.71 -14.57 -13.92
CA ALA A 454 14.79 -15.27 -15.20
C ALA A 454 15.76 -16.47 -15.12
N ASP A 455 16.88 -16.29 -14.42
CA ASP A 455 17.86 -17.36 -14.18
C ASP A 455 17.26 -18.48 -13.30
N LEU A 456 16.57 -18.13 -12.22
CA LEU A 456 15.85 -19.10 -11.39
C LEU A 456 14.73 -19.81 -12.14
N GLN A 457 13.98 -19.09 -12.97
CA GLN A 457 12.90 -19.67 -13.77
C GLN A 457 13.42 -20.74 -14.73
N ARG A 458 14.56 -20.49 -15.38
CA ARG A 458 15.26 -21.50 -16.20
C ARG A 458 15.69 -22.69 -15.36
N ALA A 459 16.30 -22.45 -14.21
CA ALA A 459 16.81 -23.50 -13.33
C ALA A 459 15.70 -24.39 -12.74
N VAL A 460 14.56 -23.80 -12.37
CA VAL A 460 13.38 -24.54 -11.89
C VAL A 460 12.79 -25.40 -13.00
N VAL A 461 12.62 -24.86 -14.20
CA VAL A 461 12.08 -25.63 -15.35
C VAL A 461 13.04 -26.74 -15.79
N ALA A 462 14.35 -26.49 -15.73
CA ALA A 462 15.37 -27.50 -16.01
C ALA A 462 15.52 -28.56 -14.90
N GLY A 463 14.89 -28.37 -13.75
CA GLY A 463 15.01 -29.25 -12.59
C GLY A 463 16.35 -29.18 -11.87
N THR A 464 17.18 -28.17 -12.16
CA THR A 464 18.50 -27.98 -11.53
C THR A 464 18.42 -27.27 -10.18
N THR A 465 17.33 -26.55 -9.92
CA THR A 465 17.06 -25.91 -8.63
C THR A 465 15.70 -26.37 -8.09
N PRO A 466 15.65 -26.98 -6.90
CA PRO A 466 14.38 -27.33 -6.24
C PRO A 466 13.49 -26.10 -6.03
N LEU A 467 12.18 -26.25 -6.23
CA LEU A 467 11.22 -25.16 -6.09
C LEU A 467 11.29 -24.46 -4.72
N LYS A 468 11.45 -25.23 -3.64
CA LYS A 468 11.57 -24.68 -2.28
C LYS A 468 12.78 -23.73 -2.13
N GLU A 469 13.89 -24.06 -2.76
CA GLU A 469 15.10 -23.23 -2.75
C GLU A 469 14.89 -21.97 -3.60
N ALA A 470 14.31 -22.12 -4.79
CA ALA A 470 13.99 -20.99 -5.66
C ALA A 470 13.01 -19.99 -4.99
N MET A 471 12.01 -20.47 -4.25
CA MET A 471 11.06 -19.62 -3.51
C MET A 471 11.70 -18.84 -2.35
N ALA A 472 12.79 -19.37 -1.79
CA ALA A 472 13.56 -18.74 -0.70
C ALA A 472 14.66 -17.81 -1.21
N SER A 473 15.00 -17.91 -2.49
CA SER A 473 16.05 -17.12 -3.12
C SER A 473 15.57 -15.71 -3.46
N MET A 474 16.38 -14.72 -3.12
CA MET A 474 16.16 -13.31 -3.44
C MET A 474 17.51 -12.65 -3.72
N PRO A 475 17.59 -11.69 -4.65
CA PRO A 475 18.78 -10.85 -4.77
C PRO A 475 18.96 -10.05 -3.47
N ARG A 476 20.19 -9.98 -2.95
CA ARG A 476 20.50 -9.19 -1.76
C ARG A 476 21.42 -8.03 -2.12
N LEU A 477 21.22 -6.88 -1.49
CA LEU A 477 22.21 -5.80 -1.52
C LEU A 477 23.31 -6.15 -0.51
N ALA A 478 24.55 -6.32 -0.98
CA ALA A 478 25.69 -6.50 -0.10
C ALA A 478 26.74 -5.40 -0.31
N ARG A 479 27.34 -4.94 0.79
CA ARG A 479 28.50 -4.04 0.71
C ARG A 479 29.71 -4.85 0.27
N GLN A 480 30.05 -4.77 -1.01
CA GLN A 480 31.39 -5.17 -1.45
C GLN A 480 32.34 -4.04 -1.08
N ALA A 481 33.26 -4.28 -0.14
CA ALA A 481 34.31 -3.32 0.18
C ALA A 481 35.18 -3.12 -1.08
N GLY A 482 34.91 -2.05 -1.83
CA GLY A 482 35.82 -1.59 -2.86
C GLY A 482 37.10 -1.09 -2.21
N GLY A 483 38.24 -1.29 -2.86
CA GLY A 483 39.55 -0.83 -2.36
C GLY A 483 39.70 0.70 -2.18
N CYS A 484 38.67 1.51 -2.50
CA CYS A 484 38.65 2.93 -2.14
C CYS A 484 37.94 3.14 -0.80
N PRO A 485 38.59 3.77 0.20
CA PRO A 485 37.93 4.25 1.43
C PRO A 485 36.78 5.24 1.17
N CYS A 486 36.73 5.82 -0.03
CA CYS A 486 35.69 6.72 -0.53
C CYS A 486 34.49 6.00 -1.17
N GLY A 487 34.69 4.74 -1.59
CA GLY A 487 33.74 3.97 -2.37
C GLY A 487 32.66 3.36 -1.47
N LYS A 488 31.68 4.16 -1.05
CA LYS A 488 30.46 3.67 -0.38
C LYS A 488 29.46 3.06 -1.38
N SER A 489 29.92 2.42 -2.46
CA SER A 489 29.01 1.80 -3.42
C SER A 489 28.51 0.47 -2.86
N VAL A 490 27.22 0.38 -2.55
CA VAL A 490 26.51 -0.90 -2.36
C VAL A 490 26.35 -1.59 -3.73
N ARG A 491 26.51 -2.91 -3.78
CA ARG A 491 26.25 -3.70 -4.98
C ARG A 491 25.30 -4.83 -4.66
N TRP A 492 24.48 -5.20 -5.63
CA TRP A 492 23.69 -6.41 -5.51
C TRP A 492 24.58 -7.64 -5.65
N VAL A 493 24.41 -8.62 -4.75
CA VAL A 493 25.14 -9.89 -4.72
C VAL A 493 24.12 -11.03 -4.74
N ILE A 494 24.52 -12.14 -5.35
CA ILE A 494 23.79 -13.40 -5.39
C ILE A 494 24.65 -14.38 -4.59
N ASP A 495 24.07 -15.05 -3.60
CA ASP A 495 24.75 -16.12 -2.83
C ASP A 495 24.97 -17.36 -3.70
#